data_AF-A0A831JC94-F1
#
_entry.id   AF-A0A831JC94-F1
#
_cell.length_a   1.000
_cell.length_b   1.000
_cell.length_c   1.000
_cell.angle_alpha   90.00
_cell.angle_beta   90.00
_cell.angle_gamma   90.00
#
_symmetry.space_group_name_H-M   'P 1'
#
loop_
_entity.id
_entity.type
_entity.pdbx_description
1 polymer ?
#
loop_
_entity_poly.entity_id
_entity_poly.type
_entity_poly.pdbx_seq_one_letter_code
_entity_poly.pdbx_strand_id
1 'polypeptide(L)'
;MKTTLFNLCLAFLMLLTSCHKEMESVAFENVTESVTLQSVVGDEAFISFTSLGTWNVTTDATWLSLSPLSGDAGESQVKVTAVFENNSNQVREAKVKLTSGDEACEISVFQEVGDYVLPEKEEYLIGVEGGVFTIYFETNVDVEKLKVYTSSEPGSWLRQETTSRS
;
A
#
# COMPACT_ATOMS: atom_id res chain seq x y z
N MET A 1 -24.58 -45.83 71.39
CA MET A 1 -23.18 -45.40 71.16
C MET A 1 -23.25 -44.25 70.15
N LYS A 2 -23.21 -42.97 70.57
CA LYS A 2 -21.99 -42.11 70.61
C LYS A 2 -21.27 -42.14 69.25
N THR A 3 -21.19 -41.10 68.42
CA THR A 3 -20.71 -39.71 68.67
C THR A 3 -20.92 -38.83 67.40
N THR A 4 -21.48 -37.60 67.51
CA THR A 4 -20.85 -36.23 67.39
C THR A 4 -20.88 -35.63 65.96
N LEU A 5 -21.67 -34.56 65.68
CA LEU A 5 -21.36 -33.10 65.78
C LEU A 5 -20.53 -32.60 64.56
N PHE A 6 -20.72 -31.46 63.89
CA PHE A 6 -21.30 -30.15 64.22
C PHE A 6 -21.26 -29.26 62.95
N ASN A 7 -22.26 -28.37 62.80
CA ASN A 7 -22.35 -27.26 61.83
C ASN A 7 -21.10 -26.37 61.78
N LEU A 8 -20.67 -25.88 60.60
CA LEU A 8 -20.46 -24.45 60.28
C LEU A 8 -19.79 -24.29 58.89
N CYS A 9 -20.47 -23.62 57.97
CA CYS A 9 -19.94 -22.57 57.06
C CYS A 9 -20.84 -22.43 55.83
N LEU A 10 -21.88 -21.64 56.03
CA LEU A 10 -22.53 -20.84 55.01
C LEU A 10 -21.48 -19.96 54.32
N ALA A 11 -21.14 -20.25 53.06
CA ALA A 11 -20.48 -19.29 52.18
C ALA A 11 -20.65 -19.72 50.71
N PHE A 12 -21.77 -19.31 50.14
CA PHE A 12 -21.82 -18.59 48.87
C PHE A 12 -20.50 -18.60 48.06
N LEU A 13 -20.38 -19.48 47.07
CA LEU A 13 -19.70 -19.10 45.84
C LEU A 13 -20.63 -19.46 44.69
N MET A 14 -21.36 -18.44 44.26
CA MET A 14 -22.02 -18.42 42.98
C MET A 14 -21.02 -18.90 41.93
N LEU A 15 -21.35 -19.99 41.24
CA LEU A 15 -20.84 -20.25 39.89
C LEU A 15 -21.46 -19.19 38.97
N LEU A 16 -21.09 -17.93 39.19
CA LEU A 16 -21.11 -16.97 38.10
C LEU A 16 -20.00 -17.46 37.18
N THR A 17 -20.42 -18.19 36.15
CA THR A 17 -19.69 -18.24 34.90
C THR A 17 -19.51 -16.78 34.49
N SER A 18 -18.42 -16.18 34.96
CA SER A 18 -17.88 -14.97 34.38
C SER A 18 -17.41 -15.40 33.00
N CYS A 19 -18.34 -15.47 32.05
CA CYS A 19 -18.01 -15.04 30.71
C CYS A 19 -17.66 -13.57 30.86
N HIS A 20 -16.44 -13.30 31.29
CA HIS A 20 -15.77 -12.10 30.83
C HIS A 20 -15.62 -12.39 29.34
N LYS A 21 -16.63 -11.96 28.59
CA LYS A 21 -16.47 -11.69 27.18
C LYS A 21 -15.35 -10.66 27.22
N GLU A 22 -14.12 -11.11 26.96
CA GLU A 22 -13.00 -10.20 26.80
C GLU A 22 -13.52 -9.19 25.78
N MET A 23 -13.77 -7.99 26.30
CA MET A 23 -14.14 -6.87 25.46
C MET A 23 -12.90 -6.73 24.58
N GLU A 24 -13.02 -7.12 23.32
CA GLU A 24 -12.08 -6.71 22.28
C GLU A 24 -12.08 -5.18 22.35
N SER A 25 -11.15 -4.65 23.16
CA SER A 25 -10.68 -3.29 23.01
C SER A 25 -10.21 -3.25 21.57
N VAL A 26 -10.87 -2.45 20.76
CA VAL A 26 -10.33 -2.07 19.46
C VAL A 26 -9.67 -0.73 19.73
N ALA A 27 -8.34 -0.68 19.64
CA ALA A 27 -7.53 0.50 19.91
C ALA A 27 -7.82 1.63 18.91
N PHE A 28 -8.53 1.32 17.83
CA PHE A 28 -8.89 2.24 16.76
C PHE A 28 -10.39 2.18 16.45
N GLU A 29 -11.00 3.35 16.29
CA GLU A 29 -12.39 3.52 15.86
C GLU A 29 -12.44 4.44 14.62
N ASN A 30 -13.55 4.39 13.86
CA ASN A 30 -13.79 5.24 12.69
C ASN A 30 -12.63 5.27 11.66
N VAL A 31 -11.95 4.12 11.50
CA VAL A 31 -10.77 4.01 10.64
C VAL A 31 -11.19 4.05 9.18
N THR A 32 -10.49 4.86 8.38
CA THR A 32 -10.60 4.83 6.93
C THR A 32 -10.09 3.49 6.41
N GLU A 33 -10.96 2.70 5.76
CA GLU A 33 -10.61 1.35 5.29
C GLU A 33 -9.65 1.36 4.10
N SER A 34 -9.82 2.33 3.20
CA SER A 34 -8.96 2.50 2.04
C SER A 34 -8.97 3.91 1.49
N VAL A 35 -7.90 4.27 0.79
CA VAL A 35 -7.82 5.49 -0.01
C VAL A 35 -7.23 5.19 -1.38
N THR A 36 -7.52 6.06 -2.36
CA THR A 36 -7.03 5.95 -3.73
C THR A 36 -6.31 7.23 -4.12
N LEU A 37 -5.14 7.08 -4.71
CA LEU A 37 -4.31 8.14 -5.27
C LEU A 37 -4.33 8.08 -6.80
N GLN A 38 -4.21 9.23 -7.44
CA GLN A 38 -3.88 9.33 -8.85
C GLN A 38 -2.49 8.75 -9.13
N SER A 39 -2.26 8.38 -10.39
CA SER A 39 -1.00 7.76 -10.81
C SER A 39 0.22 8.67 -10.76
N VAL A 40 0.06 9.98 -10.48
CA VAL A 40 1.13 10.98 -10.53
C VAL A 40 1.88 11.12 -9.20
N VAL A 41 3.12 11.63 -9.28
CA VAL A 41 3.88 12.06 -8.10
C VAL A 41 3.18 13.23 -7.41
N GLY A 42 3.11 13.18 -6.08
CA GLY A 42 2.64 14.27 -5.23
C GLY A 42 1.14 14.30 -5.02
N ASP A 43 0.38 13.35 -5.57
CA ASP A 43 -1.03 13.20 -5.22
C ASP A 43 -1.17 12.82 -3.73
N GLU A 44 -2.23 13.31 -3.09
CA GLU A 44 -2.42 13.19 -1.65
C GLU A 44 -3.82 12.66 -1.30
N ALA A 45 -3.86 11.81 -0.27
CA ALA A 45 -5.08 11.35 0.37
C ALA A 45 -4.91 11.35 1.89
N PHE A 46 -6.00 11.13 2.62
CA PHE A 46 -5.99 11.18 4.08
C PHE A 46 -6.65 9.95 4.68
N ILE A 47 -5.96 9.33 5.64
CA ILE A 47 -6.48 8.26 6.50
C ILE A 47 -6.89 8.92 7.82
N SER A 48 -8.19 8.91 8.11
CA SER A 48 -8.75 9.39 9.38
C SER A 48 -9.09 8.22 10.29
N PHE A 49 -8.90 8.39 11.59
CA PHE A 49 -9.22 7.41 12.64
C PHE A 49 -9.30 8.08 14.01
N THR A 50 -9.88 7.38 14.99
CA THR A 50 -9.83 7.73 16.41
C THR A 50 -8.99 6.68 17.12
N SER A 51 -7.90 7.07 17.79
CA SER A 51 -7.07 6.16 18.59
C SER A 51 -7.42 6.28 20.07
N LEU A 52 -7.53 5.14 20.77
CA LEU A 52 -7.70 5.11 22.23
C LEU A 52 -6.38 5.29 23.00
N GLY A 53 -5.24 5.19 22.30
CA GLY A 53 -3.89 5.29 22.86
C GLY A 53 -2.93 6.08 21.96
N THR A 54 -1.66 6.19 22.38
CA THR A 54 -0.61 6.67 21.49
C THR A 54 -0.46 5.71 20.32
N TRP A 55 -0.20 6.25 19.14
CA TRP A 55 -0.19 5.46 17.91
C TRP A 55 1.05 5.76 17.07
N ASN A 56 1.42 4.79 16.25
CA ASN A 56 2.38 4.93 15.17
C ASN A 56 1.82 4.37 13.87
N VAL A 57 2.37 4.82 12.74
CA VAL A 57 1.98 4.35 11.41
C VAL A 57 3.21 3.99 10.57
N THR A 58 3.07 2.93 9.78
CA THR A 58 4.10 2.45 8.86
C THR A 58 3.47 2.05 7.53
N THR A 59 4.27 1.89 6.49
CA THR A 59 3.84 1.32 5.20
C THR A 59 4.89 0.33 4.68
N ASP A 60 4.44 -0.65 3.91
CA ASP A 60 5.30 -1.59 3.18
C ASP A 60 5.81 -1.05 1.84
N ALA A 61 5.29 0.09 1.38
CA ALA A 61 5.58 0.65 0.08
C ALA A 61 6.62 1.77 0.12
N THR A 62 7.64 1.65 -0.73
CA THR A 62 8.65 2.71 -0.94
C THR A 62 8.15 3.88 -1.79
N TRP A 63 6.97 3.74 -2.41
CA TRP A 63 6.35 4.76 -3.26
C TRP A 63 5.34 5.65 -2.53
N LEU A 64 5.18 5.45 -1.21
CA LEU A 64 4.37 6.28 -0.33
C LEU A 64 5.20 7.01 0.71
N SER A 65 4.72 8.19 1.10
CA SER A 65 5.13 8.90 2.30
C SER A 65 3.93 9.15 3.20
N LEU A 66 4.15 9.04 4.51
CA LEU A 66 3.12 9.22 5.53
C LEU A 66 3.50 10.36 6.49
N SER A 67 2.53 11.19 6.86
CA SER A 67 2.76 12.24 7.86
C SER A 67 1.47 12.61 8.61
N PRO A 68 1.49 12.67 9.97
CA PRO A 68 2.61 12.33 10.85
C PRO A 68 2.80 10.81 11.00
N LEU A 69 3.97 10.37 11.48
CA LEU A 69 4.29 8.94 11.69
C LEU A 69 3.84 8.41 13.05
N SER A 70 3.43 9.28 13.96
CA SER A 70 2.94 8.96 15.29
C SER A 70 2.11 10.09 15.87
N GLY A 71 1.31 9.79 16.89
CA GLY A 71 0.52 10.77 17.63
C GLY A 71 -0.02 10.23 18.94
N ASP A 72 -0.77 11.09 19.64
CA ASP A 72 -1.44 10.75 20.89
C ASP A 72 -2.86 10.20 20.65
N ALA A 73 -3.51 9.75 21.73
CA ALA A 73 -4.90 9.33 21.70
C ALA A 73 -5.84 10.47 21.24
N GLY A 74 -6.94 10.10 20.61
CA GLY A 74 -7.96 10.99 20.08
C GLY A 74 -8.14 10.85 18.57
N GLU A 75 -8.91 11.77 17.99
CA GLU A 75 -9.07 11.87 16.54
C GLU A 75 -7.75 12.28 15.90
N SER A 76 -7.38 11.57 14.83
CA SER A 76 -6.12 11.76 14.13
C SER A 76 -6.30 11.57 12.63
N GLN A 77 -5.41 12.21 11.88
CA GLN A 77 -5.37 12.11 10.44
C GLN A 77 -3.92 11.95 9.99
N VAL A 78 -3.69 10.96 9.13
CA VAL A 78 -2.41 10.72 8.46
C VAL A 78 -2.57 11.09 7.00
N LYS A 79 -1.75 12.02 6.53
CA LYS A 79 -1.62 12.34 5.11
C LYS A 79 -0.77 11.28 4.43
N VAL A 80 -1.27 10.78 3.32
CA VAL A 80 -0.61 9.80 2.44
C VAL A 80 -0.25 10.52 1.15
N THR A 81 1.02 10.51 0.76
CA THR A 81 1.50 11.17 -0.46
C THR A 81 2.21 10.17 -1.37
N ALA A 82 1.87 10.14 -2.66
CA ALA A 82 2.62 9.38 -3.65
C ALA A 82 4.00 10.04 -3.91
N VAL A 83 5.10 9.37 -3.59
CA VAL A 83 6.46 9.87 -3.90
C VAL A 83 6.95 9.42 -5.27
N PHE A 84 6.35 8.37 -5.83
CA PHE A 84 6.57 7.94 -7.20
C PHE A 84 5.25 7.81 -7.96
N GLU A 85 5.30 8.05 -9.26
CA GLU A 85 4.20 7.74 -10.16
C GLU A 85 4.06 6.23 -10.39
N ASN A 86 2.89 5.80 -10.86
CA ASN A 86 2.63 4.42 -11.26
C ASN A 86 2.67 4.27 -12.78
N ASN A 87 3.85 3.99 -13.34
CA ASN A 87 4.03 3.79 -14.79
C ASN A 87 3.74 2.36 -15.25
N SER A 88 2.77 1.70 -14.63
CA SER A 88 2.36 0.34 -14.97
C SER A 88 0.91 0.34 -15.48
N ASN A 89 0.56 -0.72 -16.22
CA ASN A 89 -0.80 -0.92 -16.71
C ASN A 89 -1.75 -1.53 -15.65
N GLN A 90 -1.33 -1.58 -14.38
CA GLN A 90 -2.11 -2.13 -13.28
C GLN A 90 -2.21 -1.12 -12.13
N VAL A 91 -3.30 -1.18 -11.39
CA VAL A 91 -3.39 -0.53 -10.08
C VAL A 91 -2.35 -1.18 -9.18
N ARG A 92 -1.63 -0.38 -8.39
CA ARG A 92 -0.75 -0.90 -7.34
C ARG A 92 -1.30 -0.60 -5.96
N GLU A 93 -1.05 -1.52 -5.04
CA GLU A 93 -1.55 -1.47 -3.67
C GLU A 93 -0.37 -1.41 -2.69
N ALA A 94 -0.57 -0.66 -1.61
CA ALA A 94 0.27 -0.66 -0.43
C ALA A 94 -0.57 -0.91 0.82
N LYS A 95 0.04 -1.49 1.84
CA LYS A 95 -0.55 -1.60 3.18
C LYS A 95 0.02 -0.51 4.07
N VAL A 96 -0.87 0.22 4.72
CA VAL A 96 -0.55 1.16 5.80
C VAL A 96 -0.98 0.51 7.11
N LYS A 97 -0.04 0.33 8.03
CA LYS A 97 -0.27 -0.32 9.32
C LYS A 97 -0.25 0.71 10.44
N LEU A 98 -1.39 0.90 11.09
CA LEU A 98 -1.53 1.61 12.38
C LEU A 98 -1.22 0.65 13.52
N THR A 99 -0.58 1.14 14.59
CA THR A 99 -0.28 0.34 15.79
C THR A 99 -0.45 1.20 17.04
N SER A 100 -1.08 0.63 18.07
CA SER A 100 -1.31 1.26 19.38
C SER A 100 -1.20 0.16 20.43
N GLY A 101 -0.12 0.19 21.22
CA GLY A 101 0.24 -0.95 22.09
C GLY A 101 0.50 -2.22 21.27
N ASP A 102 -0.17 -3.31 21.64
CA ASP A 102 -0.07 -4.62 20.97
C ASP A 102 -1.08 -4.78 19.81
N GLU A 103 -1.97 -3.81 19.63
CA GLU A 103 -3.01 -3.85 18.61
C GLU A 103 -2.57 -3.16 17.31
N ALA A 104 -3.04 -3.69 16.18
CA ALA A 104 -2.74 -3.13 14.87
C ALA A 104 -3.95 -3.17 13.94
N CYS A 105 -4.01 -2.18 13.05
CA CYS A 105 -5.02 -2.07 11.99
C CYS A 105 -4.32 -1.83 10.65
N GLU A 106 -4.78 -2.50 9.59
CA GLU A 106 -4.25 -2.32 8.23
C GLU A 106 -5.26 -1.59 7.34
N ILE A 107 -4.75 -0.61 6.60
CA ILE A 107 -5.48 0.23 5.66
C ILE A 107 -4.87 0.00 4.27
N SER A 108 -5.72 -0.11 3.26
CA SER A 108 -5.25 -0.31 1.88
C SER A 108 -5.13 1.04 1.17
N VAL A 109 -3.97 1.30 0.56
CA VAL A 109 -3.75 2.48 -0.28
C VAL A 109 -3.56 2.00 -1.71
N PHE A 110 -4.44 2.46 -2.60
CA PHE A 110 -4.36 2.17 -4.02
C PHE A 110 -3.77 3.36 -4.76
N GLN A 111 -2.99 3.09 -5.80
CA GLN A 111 -2.62 4.09 -6.79
C GLN A 111 -3.04 3.62 -8.17
N GLU A 112 -3.80 4.48 -8.84
CA GLU A 112 -4.41 4.21 -10.14
C GLU A 112 -3.38 3.85 -11.22
N VAL A 113 -3.86 3.21 -12.28
CA VAL A 113 -3.09 2.96 -13.50
C VAL A 113 -2.60 4.29 -14.06
N GLY A 114 -1.30 4.37 -14.39
CA GLY A 114 -0.72 5.54 -15.03
C GLY A 114 -0.38 5.34 -16.49
N ASP A 115 0.43 6.26 -17.00
CA ASP A 115 1.00 6.18 -18.34
C ASP A 115 2.03 5.05 -18.37
N TYR A 116 1.89 4.12 -19.32
CA TYR A 116 2.79 2.97 -19.43
C TYR A 116 3.24 2.73 -20.86
N VAL A 117 4.41 2.10 -21.00
CA VAL A 117 4.90 1.54 -22.26
C VAL A 117 5.41 0.14 -21.96
N LEU A 118 4.83 -0.88 -22.58
CA LEU A 118 5.15 -2.29 -22.36
C LEU A 118 5.73 -2.90 -23.64
N PRO A 119 7.05 -2.99 -23.78
CA PRO A 119 7.68 -3.66 -24.91
C PRO A 119 7.31 -5.14 -24.97
N GLU A 120 7.08 -5.67 -26.17
CA GLU A 120 6.93 -7.12 -26.39
C GLU A 120 8.23 -7.88 -26.11
N LYS A 121 9.37 -7.20 -26.27
CA LYS A 121 10.71 -7.72 -26.01
C LYS A 121 11.58 -6.65 -25.38
N GLU A 122 12.37 -7.06 -24.41
CA GLU A 122 13.37 -6.20 -23.76
C GLU A 122 14.75 -6.30 -24.43
N GLU A 123 14.99 -7.35 -25.20
CA GLU A 123 16.27 -7.61 -25.86
C GLU A 123 16.09 -7.99 -27.34
N TYR A 124 16.99 -7.46 -28.17
CA TYR A 124 17.09 -7.74 -29.59
C TYR A 124 18.54 -8.06 -29.94
N LEU A 125 18.78 -9.25 -30.51
CA LEU A 125 20.10 -9.67 -30.96
C LEU A 125 20.25 -9.41 -32.46
N ILE A 126 21.24 -8.61 -32.84
CA ILE A 126 21.55 -8.27 -34.24
C ILE A 126 22.92 -8.85 -34.59
N GLY A 127 22.98 -9.55 -35.72
CA GLY A 127 24.24 -10.12 -36.23
C GLY A 127 25.24 -9.04 -36.65
N VAL A 128 26.51 -9.42 -36.79
CA VAL A 128 27.60 -8.50 -37.18
C VAL A 128 27.39 -7.84 -38.56
N GLU A 129 26.59 -8.46 -39.43
CA GLU A 129 26.17 -7.91 -40.72
C GLU A 129 25.22 -6.71 -40.58
N GLY A 130 24.76 -6.42 -39.36
CA GLY A 130 23.73 -5.44 -39.08
C GLY A 130 22.32 -5.94 -39.43
N GLY A 131 21.35 -5.05 -39.34
CA GLY A 131 19.96 -5.35 -39.66
C GLY A 131 18.99 -4.29 -39.16
N VAL A 132 17.74 -4.41 -39.57
CA VAL A 132 16.62 -3.62 -39.07
C VAL A 132 15.78 -4.50 -38.15
N PHE A 133 15.40 -3.97 -37.01
CA PHE A 133 14.41 -4.58 -36.14
C PHE A 133 13.31 -3.56 -35.83
N THR A 134 12.14 -4.06 -35.46
CA THR A 134 11.01 -3.25 -35.04
C THR A 134 10.71 -3.54 -33.58
N ILE A 135 10.53 -2.47 -32.81
CA ILE A 135 10.09 -2.56 -31.43
C ILE A 135 8.56 -2.49 -31.44
N TYR A 136 7.94 -3.55 -30.96
CA TYR A 136 6.50 -3.59 -30.72
C TYR A 136 6.26 -3.40 -29.22
N PHE A 137 5.24 -2.63 -28.88
CA PHE A 137 4.88 -2.35 -27.50
C PHE A 137 3.38 -2.02 -27.38
N GLU A 138 2.84 -2.21 -26.19
CA GLU A 138 1.52 -1.74 -25.78
C GLU A 138 1.66 -0.45 -24.96
N THR A 139 0.77 0.52 -25.15
CA THR A 139 0.76 1.78 -24.39
C THR A 139 -0.62 2.40 -24.37
N ASN A 140 -0.92 3.15 -23.30
CA ASN A 140 -2.05 4.08 -23.22
C ASN A 140 -1.65 5.53 -23.53
N VAL A 141 -0.37 5.79 -23.82
CA VAL A 141 0.17 7.13 -24.09
C VAL A 141 0.00 7.46 -25.56
N ASP A 142 -0.37 8.71 -25.85
CA ASP A 142 -0.40 9.24 -27.22
C ASP A 142 0.97 9.07 -27.89
N VAL A 143 0.97 8.48 -29.08
CA VAL A 143 2.18 8.19 -29.87
C VAL A 143 3.00 9.45 -30.13
N GLU A 144 2.38 10.63 -30.25
CA GLU A 144 3.08 11.90 -30.45
C GLU A 144 3.90 12.35 -29.22
N LYS A 145 3.54 11.86 -28.04
CA LYS A 145 4.26 12.15 -26.79
C LYS A 145 5.41 11.19 -26.54
N LEU A 146 5.44 10.04 -27.22
CA LEU A 146 6.50 9.05 -27.06
C LEU A 146 7.81 9.54 -27.67
N LYS A 147 8.89 9.33 -26.93
CA LYS A 147 10.25 9.63 -27.37
C LYS A 147 11.13 8.41 -27.14
N VAL A 148 11.94 8.09 -28.15
CA VAL A 148 12.92 7.01 -28.09
C VAL A 148 14.29 7.64 -27.84
N TYR A 149 15.02 7.08 -26.89
CA TYR A 149 16.36 7.54 -26.51
C TYR A 149 17.35 6.39 -26.65
N THR A 150 18.58 6.70 -27.07
CA THR A 150 19.68 5.76 -27.14
C THR A 150 20.77 6.17 -26.16
N SER A 151 21.34 5.22 -25.42
CA SER A 151 22.46 5.48 -24.50
C SER A 151 23.78 5.73 -25.22
N SER A 152 23.93 5.22 -26.44
CA SER A 152 25.06 5.49 -27.32
C SER A 152 24.88 6.80 -28.10
N GLU A 153 25.98 7.38 -28.55
CA GLU A 153 25.96 8.54 -29.46
C GLU A 153 25.04 8.23 -30.67
N PRO A 154 24.13 9.16 -31.04
CA PRO A 154 23.22 8.95 -32.16
C PRO A 154 23.97 8.57 -33.45
N GLY A 155 23.58 7.46 -34.07
CA GLY A 155 24.18 6.99 -35.33
C GLY A 155 25.54 6.28 -35.20
N SER A 156 26.02 6.02 -33.98
CA SER A 156 27.26 5.27 -33.74
C SER A 156 27.17 3.81 -34.21
N TRP A 157 26.13 3.10 -33.78
CA TRP A 157 25.87 1.70 -34.17
C TRP A 157 24.38 1.39 -34.34
N LEU A 158 23.51 2.21 -33.73
CA LEU A 158 22.06 2.13 -33.86
C LEU A 158 21.55 3.43 -34.51
N ARG A 159 20.75 3.27 -35.58
CA ARG A 159 20.08 4.37 -36.26
C ARG A 159 18.57 4.17 -36.14
N GLN A 160 17.89 5.18 -35.62
CA GLN A 160 16.44 5.19 -35.54
C GLN A 160 15.85 5.77 -36.82
N GLU A 161 15.00 4.99 -37.48
CA GLU A 161 14.14 5.45 -38.57
C GLU A 161 12.71 5.55 -38.03
N THR A 162 12.22 6.77 -37.79
CA THR A 162 10.85 6.96 -37.30
C THR A 162 9.89 6.94 -38.47
N THR A 163 9.24 5.80 -38.73
CA THR A 163 8.03 5.74 -39.56
C THR A 163 6.80 5.72 -38.67
N SER A 164 6.10 6.85 -38.56
CA SER A 164 4.73 6.88 -38.08
C SER A 164 3.85 6.14 -39.09
N ARG A 165 3.16 5.07 -38.67
CA ARG A 165 2.05 4.53 -39.47
C ARG A 165 0.88 5.51 -39.34
N SER A 166 0.45 6.08 -40.47
CA SER A 166 -0.88 6.68 -40.63
C SER A 166 -1.97 5.64 -40.47
#